data_AF-T0YC40-F1
#
_entry.id   AF-T0YC40-F1
#
_cell.length_a   1.000
_cell.length_b   1.000
_cell.length_c   1.000
_cell.angle_alpha   90.00
_cell.angle_beta   90.00
_cell.angle_gamma   90.00
#
_symmetry.space_group_name_H-M   'P 1'
#
loop_
_entity.id
_entity.type
_entity.pdbx_description
1 polymer ?
#
loop_
_entity_poly.entity_id
_entity_poly.type
_entity_poly.pdbx_seq_one_letter_code
_entity_poly.pdbx_strand_id
1 'polypeptide(L)' 'RVVVYVASAEGFNQQSLVANGASEVFEAAFGDAGRHTRSAVGVAELPLGAPVEVEVWARLAE' A
#
# COMPACT_ATOMS: atom_id res chain seq x y z
N ARG A 1 -4.17 -4.66 8.21
CA ARG A 1 -4.77 -4.32 6.90
C ARG A 1 -3.98 -3.14 6.33
N VAL A 2 -3.64 -3.20 5.05
CA VAL A 2 -2.91 -2.12 4.36
C VAL A 2 -3.76 -1.59 3.21
N VAL A 3 -3.89 -0.27 3.11
CA VAL A 3 -4.49 0.39 1.93
C VAL A 3 -3.40 1.20 1.25
N VAL A 4 -3.23 0.97 -0.05
CA VAL A 4 -2.26 1.69 -0.88
C VAL A 4 -3.01 2.53 -1.89
N TYR A 5 -2.88 3.84 -1.76
CA TYR A 5 -3.37 4.81 -2.73
C TYR A 5 -2.24 5.11 -3.71
N VAL A 6 -2.51 4.92 -5.00
CA VAL A 6 -1.52 5.14 -6.06
C VAL A 6 -2.02 6.27 -6.95
N ALA A 7 -1.30 7.39 -6.99
CA ALA A 7 -1.58 8.45 -7.94
C ALA A 7 -1.45 7.87 -9.36
N SER A 8 -2.57 7.76 -10.06
CA SER A 8 -2.70 6.97 -11.29
C SER A 8 -3.30 7.82 -12.40
N ALA A 9 -2.66 7.81 -13.57
CA ALA A 9 -3.28 8.34 -14.78
C ALA A 9 -4.48 7.46 -15.21
N GLU A 10 -5.38 8.03 -16.00
CA GLU A 10 -6.47 7.27 -16.62
C GLU A 10 -5.92 6.09 -17.44
N GLY A 11 -6.54 4.92 -17.29
CA GLY A 11 -6.12 3.69 -17.96
C GLY A 11 -4.98 2.92 -17.28
N PHE A 12 -4.31 3.49 -16.27
CA PHE A 12 -3.36 2.73 -15.47
C PHE A 12 -4.11 1.74 -14.55
N ASN A 13 -3.74 0.46 -14.64
CA ASN A 13 -4.43 -0.64 -13.94
C ASN A 13 -3.48 -1.59 -13.18
N GLN A 14 -2.23 -1.15 -12.93
CA GLN A 14 -1.19 -1.95 -12.28
C GLN A 14 -0.96 -1.54 -10.81
N GLN A 15 -1.97 -0.95 -10.15
CA GLN A 15 -1.86 -0.51 -8.75
C GLN A 15 -1.52 -1.66 -7.81
N SER A 16 -2.00 -2.88 -8.10
CA SER A 16 -1.67 -4.07 -7.33
C SER A 16 -0.17 -4.41 -7.36
N LEU A 17 0.52 -4.17 -8.47
CA LEU A 17 1.96 -4.37 -8.60
C LEU A 17 2.73 -3.28 -7.84
N VAL A 18 2.32 -2.02 -7.96
CA VAL A 18 2.91 -0.91 -7.18
C VAL A 18 2.79 -1.18 -5.68
N ALA A 19 1.62 -1.65 -5.24
CA ALA A 19 1.36 -1.98 -3.84
C ALA A 19 2.18 -3.18 -3.31
N ASN A 20 2.79 -4.00 -4.17
CA ASN A 20 3.67 -5.08 -3.72
C ASN A 20 4.89 -4.54 -2.98
N GLY A 21 5.41 -3.37 -3.35
CA GLY A 21 6.55 -2.77 -2.64
C GLY A 21 6.25 -2.53 -1.15
N ALA A 22 5.03 -2.09 -0.81
CA ALA A 22 4.63 -1.97 0.58
C ALA A 22 4.52 -3.36 1.25
N SER A 23 3.95 -4.34 0.55
CA SER A 23 3.78 -5.69 1.08
C SER A 23 5.11 -6.38 1.37
N GLU A 24 6.08 -6.29 0.45
CA GLU A 24 7.42 -6.83 0.58
C GLU A 24 8.17 -6.21 1.77
N VAL A 25 8.03 -4.89 1.99
CA VAL A 25 8.62 -4.21 3.16
C VAL A 25 8.03 -4.75 4.47
N PHE A 26 6.71 -4.92 4.56
CA PHE A 26 6.10 -5.46 5.78
C PHE A 26 6.51 -6.92 6.03
N GLU A 27 6.56 -7.75 4.99
CA GLU A 27 7.02 -9.14 5.11
C GLU A 27 8.49 -9.21 5.51
N ALA A 28 9.36 -8.41 4.90
CA ALA A 28 10.78 -8.35 5.25
C ALA A 28 11.03 -7.87 6.69
N ALA A 29 10.23 -6.91 7.18
CA ALA A 29 10.39 -6.34 8.51
C ALA A 29 9.74 -7.17 9.63
N PHE A 30 8.60 -7.82 9.37
CA PHE A 30 7.77 -8.46 10.40
C PHE A 30 7.52 -9.96 10.17
N GLY A 31 8.05 -10.55 9.10
CA GLY A 31 7.86 -11.97 8.76
C GLY A 31 6.38 -12.33 8.65
N ASP A 32 5.98 -13.42 9.29
CA ASP A 32 4.59 -13.90 9.31
C ASP A 32 3.61 -12.84 9.88
N ALA A 33 4.03 -12.04 10.85
CA ALA A 33 3.22 -10.95 11.40
C ALA A 33 3.02 -9.79 10.40
N GLY A 34 3.88 -9.72 9.37
CA GLY A 34 3.78 -8.77 8.28
C GLY A 34 2.72 -9.13 7.24
N ARG A 35 2.17 -10.35 7.24
CA ARG A 35 1.12 -10.76 6.29
C ARG A 35 -0.20 -10.03 6.58
N HIS A 36 -0.81 -9.47 5.54
CA HIS A 36 -2.00 -8.63 5.70
C HIS A 36 -3.00 -8.76 4.54
N THR A 37 -4.25 -8.45 4.82
CA THR A 37 -5.23 -8.09 3.77
C THR A 37 -4.91 -6.71 3.21
N ARG A 38 -5.16 -6.53 1.91
CA ARG A 38 -4.77 -5.32 1.17
C ARG A 38 -5.87 -4.79 0.26
N SER A 39 -5.93 -3.47 0.13
CA SER A 39 -6.59 -2.78 -0.99
C SER A 39 -5.55 -1.92 -1.72
N ALA A 40 -5.57 -1.93 -3.05
CA ALA A 40 -4.74 -1.08 -3.89
C ALA A 40 -5.64 -0.34 -4.86
N VAL A 41 -5.67 0.99 -4.79
CA VAL A 41 -6.62 1.81 -5.53
C VAL A 41 -5.93 2.97 -6.24
N GLY A 42 -6.37 3.26 -7.46
CA GLY A 42 -5.95 4.42 -8.20
C GLY A 42 -6.66 5.67 -7.66
N VAL A 43 -5.91 6.75 -7.46
CA VAL A 43 -6.45 8.08 -7.12
C VAL A 43 -5.91 9.12 -8.09
N ALA A 44 -6.62 10.23 -8.24
CA ALA A 44 -6.22 11.29 -9.17
C ALA A 44 -4.94 12.01 -8.69
N GLU A 45 -4.86 12.30 -7.39
CA GLU A 45 -3.75 13.02 -6.77
C GLU A 45 -3.64 12.67 -5.28
N LEU A 46 -2.49 12.98 -4.69
CA LEU A 46 -2.19 12.81 -3.27
C LEU A 46 -1.52 14.08 -2.71
N PRO A 47 -1.56 14.30 -1.38
CA PRO A 47 -0.89 15.43 -0.75
C PRO A 47 0.59 15.53 -1.14
N LEU A 48 1.08 16.77 -1.29
CA LEU A 48 2.47 17.08 -1.66
C LEU A 48 2.93 16.51 -3.01
N GLY A 49 2.00 16.03 -3.86
CA GLY A 49 2.34 15.38 -5.12
C GLY A 49 2.98 14.00 -4.93
N ALA A 50 2.71 13.33 -3.81
CA ALA A 50 3.23 12.00 -3.55
C ALA A 50 2.72 10.99 -4.60
N PRO A 51 3.58 10.06 -5.08
CA PRO A 51 3.14 9.03 -6.03
C PRO A 51 2.33 7.92 -5.34
N VAL A 52 2.58 7.68 -4.04
CA VAL A 52 1.96 6.63 -3.25
C VAL A 52 1.75 7.10 -1.82
N GLU A 53 0.59 6.79 -1.26
CA GLU A 53 0.28 6.92 0.18
C GLU A 53 -0.14 5.56 0.74
N VAL A 54 0.38 5.20 1.91
CA VAL A 54 0.15 3.90 2.56
C VAL A 54 -0.52 4.10 3.92
N GLU A 55 -1.76 3.65 4.04
CA GLU A 55 -2.51 3.61 5.30
C GLU A 55 -2.42 2.21 5.92
N VAL A 56 -2.11 2.15 7.22
CA VAL A 56 -1.88 0.88 7.93
C VAL A 56 -2.76 0.79 9.16
N TRP A 57 -3.50 -0.32 9.23
CA TRP A 57 -4.17 -0.77 10.45
C TRP A 57 -3.42 -1.97 11.00
N ALA A 58 -2.80 -1.79 12.16
CA ALA A 58 -2.01 -2.81 12.84
C ALA A 58 -2.53 -3.03 14.26
N ARG A 59 -2.35 -4.26 14.75
CA ARG A 59 -2.47 -4.57 16.17
C ARG A 59 -1.12 -4.29 16.82
N LEU A 60 -1.11 -3.62 17.96
CA LEU A 60 0.09 -3.44 18.77
C LEU A 60 0.43 -4.73 19.52
N ALA A 61 1.71 -5.01 19.70
CA ALA A 61 2.14 -6.08 20.59
C ALA A 61 1.69 -5.76 22.02
N GLU A 62 1.32 -6.80 22.76
CA GLU A 62 1.08 -6.72 24.20
C GLU A 62 2.39 -6.53 24.97
#